data_AF-A0A4R3JPK1-F1
#
_entry.id   AF-A0A4R3JPK1-F1
#
_cell.length_a   1.000
_cell.length_b   1.000
_cell.length_c   1.000
_cell.angle_alpha   90.00
_cell.angle_beta   90.00
_cell.angle_gamma   90.00
#
_symmetry.space_group_name_H-M   'P 1'
#
loop_
_entity.id
_entity.type
_entity.pdbx_description
1 polymer ?
#
loop_
_entity_poly.entity_id
_entity_poly.type
_entity_poly.pdbx_seq_one_letter_code
_entity_poly.pdbx_strand_id
1 'polypeptide(L)'
;MPDFSQPIDTGLLCRMLGLVGFCLYVINYFLLSTQIFTAQGIRYFVVNTTAAVLVLIGLTQDFNLPAALTQGFMICMGTAAILIRVRRSILLRRKFDRIRNDQHIPRAA
;
A
#
# COMPACT_ATOMS: atom_id res chain seq x y z
N MET A 1 -38.32 -14.25 -11.17
CA MET A 1 -37.76 -13.28 -10.22
C MET A 1 -36.42 -13.84 -9.75
N PRO A 2 -35.30 -13.12 -9.85
CA PRO A 2 -34.01 -13.61 -9.37
C PRO A 2 -34.10 -13.87 -7.86
N ASP A 3 -33.71 -15.07 -7.45
CA ASP A 3 -33.79 -15.53 -6.07
C ASP A 3 -32.60 -14.96 -5.29
N PHE A 4 -32.80 -13.83 -4.60
CA PHE A 4 -31.76 -13.14 -3.81
C PHE A 4 -31.39 -13.86 -2.50
N SER A 5 -31.93 -15.07 -2.29
CA SER A 5 -31.75 -15.89 -1.09
C SER A 5 -30.52 -16.80 -1.15
N GLN A 6 -29.78 -16.81 -2.27
CA GLN A 6 -28.55 -17.59 -2.38
C GLN A 6 -27.50 -17.06 -1.37
N PRO A 7 -26.91 -17.95 -0.54
CA PRO A 7 -25.86 -17.54 0.39
C PRO A 7 -24.72 -16.89 -0.39
N ILE A 8 -24.15 -15.82 0.15
CA ILE A 8 -22.99 -15.19 -0.48
C ILE A 8 -21.86 -16.22 -0.50
N ASP A 9 -21.54 -16.71 -1.70
CA ASP A 9 -20.45 -17.65 -1.90
C ASP A 9 -19.12 -16.97 -1.58
N THR A 10 -18.33 -17.58 -0.70
CA THR A 10 -16.98 -17.11 -0.37
C THR A 10 -16.11 -16.94 -1.62
N GLY A 11 -16.32 -17.78 -2.65
CA GLY A 11 -15.64 -17.65 -3.93
C GLY A 11 -16.02 -16.38 -4.71
N LEU A 12 -17.29 -15.97 -4.66
CA LEU A 12 -17.75 -14.73 -5.27
C LEU A 12 -17.13 -13.51 -4.56
N LEU A 13 -17.05 -13.54 -3.22
CA LEU A 13 -16.39 -12.49 -2.45
C LEU A 13 -14.92 -12.36 -2.81
N CYS A 14 -14.17 -13.47 -2.88
CA CYS A 14 -12.76 -13.44 -3.27
C CYS A 14 -12.57 -12.86 -4.68
N ARG A 15 -13.41 -13.25 -5.65
CA ARG A 15 -13.37 -12.67 -7.01
C ARG A 15 -13.65 -11.17 -7.01
N MET A 16 -14.65 -10.72 -6.26
CA MET A 16 -14.96 -9.29 -6.12
C MET A 16 -13.81 -8.52 -5.49
N LEU A 17 -13.16 -9.06 -4.45
CA LEU A 17 -11.97 -8.47 -3.84
C LEU A 17 -10.83 -8.34 -4.86
N GLY A 18 -10.61 -9.36 -5.69
CA GLY A 18 -9.66 -9.31 -6.79
C GLY A 18 -9.93 -8.17 -7.77
N LEU A 19 -11.19 -8.01 -8.18
CA LEU A 19 -11.61 -6.95 -9.10
C LEU A 19 -11.46 -5.56 -8.46
N VAL A 20 -11.84 -5.40 -7.19
CA VAL A 20 -11.64 -4.16 -6.44
C VAL A 20 -10.15 -3.81 -6.35
N GLY A 21 -9.30 -4.80 -6.08
CA GLY A 21 -7.84 -4.63 -6.09
C GLY A 21 -7.31 -4.16 -7.45
N PHE A 22 -7.81 -4.75 -8.55
CA PHE A 22 -7.46 -4.33 -9.90
C PHE A 22 -7.90 -2.88 -10.19
N CYS A 23 -9.14 -2.51 -9.86
CA CYS A 23 -9.62 -1.14 -10.02
C CYS A 23 -8.77 -0.15 -9.21
N LEU A 24 -8.38 -0.52 -7.99
CA LEU A 24 -7.51 0.29 -7.15
C LEU A 24 -6.12 0.49 -7.78
N TYR A 25 -5.58 -0.54 -8.44
CA TYR A 25 -4.33 -0.42 -9.22
C TYR A 25 -4.47 0.57 -10.38
N VAL A 26 -5.54 0.45 -11.17
CA VAL A 26 -5.80 1.34 -12.31
C VAL A 26 -5.91 2.78 -11.83
N ILE A 27 -6.65 3.03 -10.76
CA ILE A 27 -6.79 4.37 -10.17
C ILE A 27 -5.45 4.86 -9.63
N ASN A 28 -4.71 4.03 -8.90
CA ASN A 28 -3.41 4.41 -8.34
C ASN A 28 -2.39 4.77 -9.44
N TYR A 29 -2.37 4.00 -10.52
CA TYR A 29 -1.53 4.28 -11.69
C TYR A 29 -1.99 5.55 -12.41
N PHE A 30 -3.30 5.75 -12.58
CA PHE A 30 -3.84 6.97 -13.16
C PHE A 30 -3.48 8.22 -12.34
N LEU A 31 -3.58 8.15 -11.01
CA LEU A 31 -3.18 9.22 -10.11
C LEU A 31 -1.66 9.49 -10.17
N LEU A 32 -0.86 8.45 -10.37
CA LEU A 32 0.58 8.60 -10.61
C LEU A 32 0.86 9.27 -11.97
N SER A 33 0.18 8.83 -13.04
CA SER A 33 0.33 9.38 -14.39
C SER A 33 -0.11 10.84 -14.48
N THR A 34 -1.15 11.23 -13.74
CA THR A 34 -1.63 12.62 -13.64
C THR A 34 -0.80 13.48 -12.70
N GLN A 35 0.29 12.95 -12.13
CA GLN A 35 1.16 13.62 -11.15
C GLN A 35 0.44 14.05 -9.86
N ILE A 36 -0.80 13.60 -9.63
CA ILE A 36 -1.52 13.82 -8.36
C ILE A 36 -0.80 13.05 -7.25
N PHE A 37 -0.36 11.83 -7.56
CA PHE A 37 0.57 11.07 -6.72
C PHE A 37 1.97 11.12 -7.30
N THR A 38 2.95 11.27 -6.42
CA THR A 38 4.37 11.17 -6.79
C THR A 38 4.90 9.82 -6.33
N ALA A 39 5.74 9.18 -7.16
CA ALA A 39 6.47 7.96 -6.79
C ALA A 39 7.39 8.12 -5.56
N GLN A 40 7.64 9.35 -5.13
CA GLN A 40 8.36 9.64 -3.90
C GLN A 40 7.48 9.52 -2.64
N GLY A 41 6.16 9.68 -2.78
CA GLY A 41 5.20 9.69 -1.68
C GLY A 41 4.90 8.29 -1.13
N ILE A 42 4.76 8.20 0.19
CA ILE A 42 4.36 6.95 0.88
C ILE A 42 2.95 6.49 0.50
N ARG A 43 2.05 7.44 0.17
CA ARG A 43 0.65 7.17 -0.17
C ARG A 43 0.53 6.24 -1.39
N TYR A 44 1.32 6.48 -2.42
CA TYR A 44 1.37 5.63 -3.61
C TYR A 44 1.70 4.18 -3.25
N PHE A 45 2.74 3.95 -2.45
CA PHE A 45 3.16 2.60 -2.06
C PHE A 45 2.14 1.90 -1.16
N VAL A 46 1.47 2.63 -0.26
CA VAL A 46 0.41 2.05 0.58
C VAL A 46 -0.74 1.56 -0.29
N VAL A 47 -1.27 2.42 -1.17
CA VAL A 47 -2.38 2.06 -2.06
C VAL A 47 -1.98 0.92 -2.99
N ASN A 48 -0.77 0.96 -3.55
CA ASN A 48 -0.24 -0.08 -4.43
C ASN A 48 -0.14 -1.44 -3.72
N THR A 49 0.39 -1.49 -2.50
CA THR A 49 0.50 -2.73 -1.72
C THR A 49 -0.89 -3.25 -1.34
N THR A 50 -1.81 -2.39 -0.91
CA THR A 50 -3.18 -2.80 -0.59
C THR A 50 -3.88 -3.38 -1.81
N ALA A 51 -3.78 -2.73 -2.98
CA ALA A 51 -4.30 -3.24 -4.24
C ALA A 51 -3.72 -4.63 -4.56
N ALA A 52 -2.40 -4.80 -4.40
CA ALA A 52 -1.71 -6.06 -4.66
C ALA A 52 -2.23 -7.22 -3.81
N VAL A 53 -2.45 -6.97 -2.51
CA VAL A 53 -3.00 -7.98 -1.59
C VAL A 53 -4.41 -8.37 -2.00
N LEU A 54 -5.26 -7.42 -2.36
CA LEU A 54 -6.62 -7.70 -2.81
C LEU A 54 -6.66 -8.52 -4.11
N VAL A 55 -5.81 -8.18 -5.09
CA VAL A 55 -5.69 -8.97 -6.33
C VAL A 55 -5.22 -10.40 -6.02
N LEU A 56 -4.26 -10.56 -5.12
CA LEU A 56 -3.75 -11.88 -4.72
C LEU A 56 -4.85 -12.74 -4.07
N ILE A 57 -5.76 -12.15 -3.29
CA ILE A 57 -6.92 -12.87 -2.73
C ILE A 57 -7.84 -13.36 -3.85
N GLY A 58 -8.10 -12.55 -4.89
CA GLY A 58 -8.90 -12.96 -6.04
C GLY A 58 -8.27 -14.10 -6.85
N LEU A 59 -6.94 -14.12 -6.96
CA LEU A 59 -6.20 -15.19 -7.62
C LEU A 59 -6.30 -16.54 -6.91
N THR A 60 -6.81 -16.60 -5.68
CA THR A 60 -7.09 -17.90 -5.02
C THR A 60 -8.26 -18.65 -5.65
N GLN A 61 -9.15 -17.95 -6.38
CA GLN A 61 -10.28 -18.55 -7.07
C GLN A 61 -9.94 -18.92 -8.52
N ASP A 62 -9.22 -18.03 -9.21
CA ASP A 62 -8.81 -18.23 -10.60
C ASP A 62 -7.28 -18.12 -10.67
N PHE A 63 -6.61 -19.25 -10.43
CA PHE A 63 -5.16 -19.27 -10.23
C PHE A 63 -4.40 -18.91 -11.50
N ASN A 64 -3.62 -17.83 -11.40
CA ASN A 64 -2.70 -17.40 -12.44
C ASN A 64 -1.32 -17.20 -11.81
N LEU A 65 -0.41 -18.14 -12.09
CA LEU A 65 0.92 -18.15 -11.51
C LEU A 65 1.74 -16.89 -11.86
N PRO A 66 1.83 -16.44 -13.13
CA PRO A 66 2.45 -15.16 -13.47
C PRO A 66 1.89 -13.98 -12.67
N ALA A 67 0.56 -13.86 -12.59
CA ALA A 67 -0.07 -12.77 -11.85
C ALA A 67 0.25 -12.85 -10.35
N ALA A 68 0.22 -14.04 -9.74
CA ALA A 68 0.54 -14.23 -8.33
C ALA A 68 1.98 -13.82 -8.01
N LEU A 69 2.94 -14.17 -8.87
CA LEU A 69 4.35 -13.77 -8.73
C LEU A 69 4.51 -12.26 -8.86
N THR A 70 3.85 -11.62 -9.84
CA THR A 70 3.86 -10.16 -9.98
C THR A 70 3.28 -9.47 -8.75
N GLN A 71 2.16 -9.96 -8.20
CA GLN A 71 1.58 -9.38 -6.99
C GLN A 71 2.48 -9.56 -5.77
N GLY A 72 3.07 -10.75 -5.61
CA GLY A 72 4.04 -11.00 -4.54
C GLY A 72 5.24 -10.05 -4.61
N PHE A 73 5.79 -9.85 -5.81
CA PHE A 73 6.89 -8.89 -6.02
C PHE A 73 6.49 -7.46 -5.67
N MET A 74 5.30 -7.02 -6.11
CA MET A 74 4.78 -5.68 -5.79
C MET A 74 4.58 -5.48 -4.29
N ILE A 75 4.10 -6.50 -3.57
CA ILE A 75 3.95 -6.45 -2.11
C ILE A 75 5.31 -6.29 -1.43
N CYS A 76 6.32 -7.07 -1.85
CA CYS A 76 7.68 -6.97 -1.31
C CYS A 76 8.29 -5.58 -1.53
N MET A 77 8.21 -5.08 -2.77
CA MET A 77 8.71 -3.75 -3.14
C MET A 77 7.99 -2.63 -2.40
N GLY A 78 6.66 -2.71 -2.33
CA GLY A 78 5.86 -1.71 -1.63
C GLY A 78 6.11 -1.70 -0.12
N THR A 79 6.25 -2.87 0.49
CA THR A 79 6.58 -2.98 1.91
C THR A 79 7.97 -2.42 2.22
N ALA A 80 8.98 -2.77 1.43
CA ALA A 80 10.33 -2.21 1.57
C ALA A 80 10.34 -0.69 1.40
N ALA A 81 9.64 -0.18 0.39
CA ALA A 81 9.51 1.25 0.13
C ALA A 81 8.84 2.03 1.28
N ILE A 82 7.82 1.44 1.92
CA ILE A 82 7.15 2.01 3.11
C ILE A 82 8.12 2.00 4.29
N LEU A 83 8.77 0.87 4.57
CA LEU A 83 9.71 0.72 5.69
C LEU A 83 10.86 1.73 5.62
N ILE A 84 11.46 1.90 4.45
CA ILE A 84 12.55 2.88 4.23
C ILE A 84 12.06 4.30 4.54
N ARG A 85 10.86 4.67 4.08
CA ARG A 85 10.30 6.02 4.26
C ARG A 85 9.95 6.29 5.72
N VAL A 86 9.29 5.34 6.40
CA VAL A 86 8.95 5.46 7.81
C VAL A 86 10.22 5.60 8.66
N ARG A 87 11.25 4.79 8.39
CA ARG A 87 12.57 4.91 9.06
C ARG A 87 13.18 6.29 8.86
N ARG A 88 13.18 6.81 7.63
CA ARG A 88 13.69 8.16 7.33
C ARG A 88 12.94 9.26 8.09
N SER A 89 11.61 9.21 8.15
CA SER A 89 10.80 10.17 8.88
C SER A 89 11.06 10.14 10.39
N ILE A 90 11.24 8.95 10.97
CA ILE A 90 11.57 8.80 12.40
C ILE A 90 12.98 9.36 12.70
N LEU A 91 13.97 9.07 11.84
CA LEU A 91 15.34 9.57 12.02
C LEU A 91 15.42 11.10 11.97
N LEU A 92 14.69 11.74 11.05
CA LEU A 92 14.66 13.20 10.96
C LEU A 92 14.01 13.84 12.21
N ARG A 93 12.92 13.26 12.71
CA ARG A 93 12.30 13.70 13.98
C ARG A 93 13.29 13.61 15.15
N ARG A 94 13.98 12.48 15.29
CA ARG A 94 15.02 12.29 16.33
C ARG A 94 16.17 13.29 16.22
N LYS A 95 16.58 13.67 15.01
CA LYS A 95 17.66 14.66 14.81
C LYS A 95 17.20 16.06 15.24
N PHE A 96 15.96 16.43 14.90
CA PHE A 96 15.38 17.72 15.31
C PHE A 96 15.19 17.81 16.83
N ASP A 97 14.70 16.73 17.47
CA ASP A 97 14.54 16.67 18.92
C ASP A 97 15.87 16.79 19.65
N ARG A 98 16.95 16.19 19.12
CA ARG A 98 18.31 16.36 19.66
C ARG A 98 18.78 17.80 19.58
N ILE A 99 18.68 18.45 18.42
CA ILE A 99 19.09 19.86 18.26
C ILE A 99 18.30 20.78 19.21
N ARG A 100 17.00 20.56 19.36
CA ARG A 100 16.16 21.31 20.32
C ARG A 100 16.64 21.13 21.76
N ASN A 101 17.03 19.91 22.14
CA ASN A 101 17.51 19.61 23.48
C ASN A 101 18.89 20.24 23.76
N ASP A 102 19.78 20.25 22.76
CA ASP A 102 21.11 20.86 22.88
C ASP A 102 21.04 22.40 22.98
N GLN A 103 20.01 23.02 22.40
CA GLN A 103 19.76 24.46 22.51
C GLN A 103 19.20 24.87 23.89
N HIS A 104 18.78 23.92 24.73
CA HIS A 104 18.36 24.16 26.12
C HIS A 104 19.49 24.00 27.14
N ILE A 105 20.76 24.01 26.72
CA ILE A 105 21.87 24.20 27.66
C ILE A 105 21.73 25.61 28.27
N PRO A 106 21.54 25.73 29.59
CA PRO A 106 21.49 27.03 30.24
C PRO A 106 22.82 27.74 29.99
N ARG A 107 22.74 28.99 29.53
CA ARG A 107 23.86 29.93 29.68
C ARG A 107 24.03 30.15 31.18
N ALA A 108 24.73 29.24 31.85
CA ALA A 108 25.24 29.47 33.18
C ALA A 108 26.29 30.59 33.03
N ALA A 109 25.87 31.76 33.49
CA ALA A 109 26.70 32.95 33.69
C ALA A 109 27.80 32.68 34.71
#